data_AF-A0A261B7U9-F1
#
_entry.id   AF-A0A261B7U9-F1
#
_cell.length_a   1.000
_cell.length_b   1.000
_cell.length_c   1.000
_cell.angle_alpha   90.00
_cell.angle_beta   90.00
_cell.angle_gamma   90.00
#
_symmetry.space_group_name_H-M   'P 1'
#
loop_
_entity.id
_entity.type
_entity.pdbx_description
1 polymer ?
#
loop_
_entity_poly.entity_id
_entity_poly.type
_entity_poly.pdbx_seq_one_letter_code
_entity_poly.pdbx_strand_id
1 'polypeptide(L)'
;MQAAPSCYGSMVASTSEEVTTSLSREPMTMSTSKTSSQFIEAPAFFYDMDTDLKDLKTALKDVDLLNDSGYRSVMERSSHPFSTSLVFHEDNGFDSEDDASDEHWDGYLTVGGDRIKIRDMSDILATRYAFISGARTSEGLTIVTFPDSRSTLPFEDYSLLVKYLLQVPPLEDSHKGFVIIIDRRSDKWSSVRTLLLQISSFFPGKICVTFVIKPEGVLQRALEVGYRGAADTCTFKVIQLESSAELRKYIHHEHLTMDVGGLIKYNHLEWVQHRMDIERMKASATAIAASLTEFGKTLRETELPNDADSTARILELQTVEKMAIKEEFKIAVRKGFTLLKSVRQLDKKPTPEQLSPTRLHNVTAIERMLVQLEETERSFDSFWCKHERRLRYCLELRQFEDSFRKLQAAFARHMLYLEEHREVGNCTEKALHLAEQHRQYAEGAMEEVEASRNLKKTGEDLINSNEAELSGSLEPKCEELERMAAALTSALERRGDCLKRSATMHEQIAQANSWCSRGADLLTSGMSDFTNPSPTTSLSALDAFIEEGNHLNIEFLKDTTSPMNQLLLLTTIETSTLLNLIEERIGDIRRMSLAKRDQLTKLHLQKPPPVQVVTPEKKSKKNSSKSE
;
A
#
# COMPACT_ATOMS: atom_id res chain seq x y z
N MET A 1 -42.97 -32.30 9.35
CA MET A 1 -44.36 -32.41 8.83
C MET A 1 -45.13 -31.17 9.25
N GLN A 2 -46.02 -30.66 8.39
CA GLN A 2 -47.18 -29.77 8.70
C GLN A 2 -46.86 -28.49 9.52
N ALA A 3 -46.90 -27.27 9.00
CA ALA A 3 -47.66 -26.68 7.88
C ALA A 3 -49.18 -26.79 8.02
N ALA A 4 -49.83 -25.67 8.35
CA ALA A 4 -51.26 -25.41 8.23
C ALA A 4 -51.52 -23.87 8.07
N PRO A 5 -52.59 -23.41 7.39
CA PRO A 5 -52.46 -22.24 6.50
C PRO A 5 -53.63 -21.21 6.53
N SER A 6 -53.59 -20.25 5.58
CA SER A 6 -54.76 -19.54 5.01
C SER A 6 -55.45 -18.47 5.89
N CYS A 7 -56.21 -17.49 5.38
CA CYS A 7 -56.74 -17.23 4.03
C CYS A 7 -57.06 -15.72 3.81
N TYR A 8 -57.69 -15.41 2.66
CA TYR A 8 -58.20 -14.11 2.16
C TYR A 8 -57.16 -13.12 1.57
N GLY A 9 -57.41 -12.49 0.42
CA GLY A 9 -58.53 -12.65 -0.53
C GLY A 9 -58.38 -11.72 -1.76
N SER A 10 -58.66 -12.24 -2.96
CA SER A 10 -58.47 -11.56 -4.26
C SER A 10 -59.71 -10.78 -4.72
N MET A 11 -59.53 -9.69 -5.48
CA MET A 11 -60.50 -9.23 -6.48
C MET A 11 -59.83 -8.66 -7.76
N VAL A 12 -59.94 -9.45 -8.84
CA VAL A 12 -60.27 -9.11 -10.26
C VAL A 12 -60.47 -7.60 -10.53
N ALA A 13 -59.62 -6.91 -11.31
CA ALA A 13 -59.44 -6.91 -12.78
C ALA A 13 -60.65 -6.39 -13.61
N SER A 14 -60.39 -5.42 -14.50
CA SER A 14 -61.21 -5.12 -15.69
C SER A 14 -60.38 -4.41 -16.76
N THR A 15 -60.76 -4.60 -18.02
CA THR A 15 -60.08 -4.20 -19.27
C THR A 15 -60.54 -2.86 -19.83
N SER A 16 -59.78 -2.27 -20.77
CA SER A 16 -60.31 -1.76 -22.06
C SER A 16 -59.19 -1.24 -23.00
N GLU A 17 -59.55 -1.11 -24.28
CA GLU A 17 -58.65 -1.14 -25.46
C GLU A 17 -58.11 0.22 -25.96
N GLU A 18 -57.24 0.15 -26.97
CA GLU A 18 -56.59 1.27 -27.68
C GLU A 18 -57.55 2.09 -28.55
N VAL A 19 -57.35 3.42 -28.63
CA VAL A 19 -57.60 4.21 -29.85
C VAL A 19 -56.49 5.27 -30.00
N THR A 20 -55.97 5.42 -31.21
CA THR A 20 -54.91 6.36 -31.59
C THR A 20 -55.46 7.73 -32.00
N THR A 21 -54.87 8.81 -31.47
CA THR A 21 -54.79 10.11 -32.18
C THR A 21 -53.53 10.88 -31.76
N SER A 22 -52.75 11.31 -32.75
CA SER A 22 -51.64 12.25 -32.60
C SER A 22 -52.13 13.66 -32.27
N LEU A 23 -51.47 14.36 -31.33
CA LEU A 23 -51.21 15.80 -31.39
C LEU A 23 -50.18 16.23 -30.34
N SER A 24 -49.34 17.18 -30.70
CA SER A 24 -48.14 17.60 -29.95
C SER A 24 -48.44 18.60 -28.84
N ARG A 25 -47.90 18.33 -27.63
CA ARG A 25 -47.60 19.36 -26.61
C ARG A 25 -46.62 18.82 -25.56
N GLU A 26 -45.50 19.51 -25.38
CA GLU A 26 -44.59 19.27 -24.26
C GLU A 26 -45.24 19.71 -22.93
N PRO A 27 -44.90 19.02 -21.84
CA PRO A 27 -44.79 19.65 -20.53
C PRO A 27 -43.41 19.44 -19.91
N MET A 28 -42.73 20.53 -19.56
CA MET A 28 -41.63 20.48 -18.60
C MET A 28 -42.15 19.94 -17.26
N THR A 29 -41.52 18.88 -16.73
CA THR A 29 -41.66 18.50 -15.32
C THR A 29 -40.29 18.22 -14.72
N MET A 30 -40.07 18.79 -13.54
CA MET A 30 -38.77 18.83 -12.86
C MET A 30 -38.27 17.44 -12.50
N SER A 31 -37.02 17.11 -12.85
CA SER A 31 -36.35 15.96 -12.25
C SER A 31 -35.87 16.33 -10.84
N THR A 32 -36.44 15.66 -9.84
CA THR A 32 -35.88 15.65 -8.49
C THR A 32 -34.64 14.76 -8.49
N SER A 33 -33.46 15.38 -8.56
CA SER A 33 -32.18 14.67 -8.45
C SER A 33 -32.04 14.06 -7.06
N LYS A 34 -32.41 12.78 -6.94
CA LYS A 34 -32.01 11.96 -5.80
C LYS A 34 -30.48 11.87 -5.82
N THR A 35 -29.83 12.50 -4.85
CA THR A 35 -28.44 12.23 -4.49
C THR A 35 -28.33 10.79 -3.97
N SER A 36 -28.22 9.83 -4.88
CA SER A 36 -27.82 8.48 -4.54
C SER A 36 -26.38 8.51 -4.04
N SER A 37 -26.18 8.17 -2.78
CA SER A 37 -24.88 7.77 -2.25
C SER A 37 -24.43 6.50 -2.96
N GLN A 38 -23.85 6.64 -4.14
CA GLN A 38 -23.23 5.54 -4.88
C GLN A 38 -22.00 5.11 -4.09
N PHE A 39 -22.14 4.03 -3.31
CA PHE A 39 -21.01 3.21 -2.94
C PHE A 39 -20.38 2.71 -4.24
N ILE A 40 -19.21 3.24 -4.56
CA ILE A 40 -18.39 2.74 -5.66
C ILE A 40 -17.75 1.45 -5.14
N GLU A 41 -17.94 0.38 -5.92
CA GLU A 41 -17.39 -0.95 -5.64
C GLU A 41 -15.86 -0.89 -5.59
N ALA A 42 -15.22 -1.89 -4.97
CA ALA A 42 -13.77 -1.90 -4.89
C ALA A 42 -13.17 -1.86 -6.30
N PRO A 43 -12.12 -1.04 -6.56
CA PRO A 43 -11.49 -1.04 -7.86
C PRO A 43 -10.99 -2.46 -8.16
N ALA A 44 -11.49 -3.06 -9.23
CA ALA A 44 -11.11 -4.40 -9.61
C ALA A 44 -9.68 -4.37 -10.19
N PHE A 45 -8.78 -5.15 -9.59
CA PHE A 45 -7.38 -5.24 -10.01
C PHE A 45 -7.28 -6.08 -11.30
N PHE A 46 -7.58 -5.46 -12.44
CA PHE A 46 -7.52 -6.10 -13.76
C PHE A 46 -6.09 -6.17 -14.29
N TYR A 47 -5.29 -7.07 -13.73
CA TYR A 47 -4.10 -7.56 -14.41
C TYR A 47 -3.97 -9.07 -14.30
N ASP A 48 -3.27 -9.66 -15.27
CA ASP A 48 -3.07 -11.10 -15.36
C ASP A 48 -2.05 -11.60 -14.31
N MET A 49 -2.55 -11.71 -13.08
CA MET A 49 -1.82 -12.31 -11.95
C MET A 49 -1.44 -13.76 -12.25
N ASP A 50 -2.20 -14.46 -13.09
CA ASP A 50 -1.87 -15.83 -13.51
C ASP A 50 -0.63 -15.86 -14.40
N THR A 51 -0.41 -14.89 -15.28
CA THR A 51 0.84 -14.76 -16.05
C THR A 51 2.04 -14.44 -15.15
N ASP A 52 1.98 -13.40 -14.30
CA ASP A 52 3.10 -13.06 -13.40
C ASP A 52 3.43 -14.23 -12.43
N LEU A 53 2.42 -14.88 -11.84
CA LEU A 53 2.62 -16.04 -10.96
C LEU A 53 3.06 -17.30 -11.73
N LYS A 54 2.67 -17.45 -12.99
CA LYS A 54 3.15 -18.54 -13.86
C LYS A 54 4.60 -18.35 -14.25
N ASP A 55 5.07 -17.12 -14.48
CA ASP A 55 6.48 -16.84 -14.77
C ASP A 55 7.35 -17.11 -13.53
N LEU A 56 6.92 -16.64 -12.36
CA LEU A 56 7.52 -16.98 -11.06
C LEU A 56 7.57 -18.51 -10.83
N LYS A 57 6.46 -19.21 -11.09
CA LYS A 57 6.36 -20.67 -10.98
C LYS A 57 7.14 -21.41 -12.06
N THR A 58 7.43 -20.79 -13.20
CA THR A 58 8.23 -21.39 -14.28
C THR A 58 9.71 -21.30 -13.94
N ALA A 59 10.19 -20.16 -13.43
CA ALA A 59 11.54 -20.04 -12.87
C ALA A 59 11.81 -21.07 -11.76
N LEU A 60 10.81 -21.33 -10.90
CA LEU A 60 10.89 -22.40 -9.90
C LEU A 60 10.78 -23.82 -10.47
N LYS A 61 9.98 -24.06 -11.52
CA LYS A 61 9.94 -25.36 -12.19
C LYS A 61 11.25 -25.71 -12.88
N ASP A 62 12.07 -24.73 -13.20
CA ASP A 62 13.43 -24.99 -13.66
C ASP A 62 14.35 -25.53 -12.53
N VAL A 63 13.95 -25.40 -11.25
CA VAL A 63 14.57 -26.16 -10.14
C VAL A 63 14.17 -27.64 -10.21
N ASP A 64 12.94 -27.97 -10.62
CA ASP A 64 12.57 -29.36 -10.93
C ASP A 64 13.31 -29.91 -12.17
N LEU A 65 13.83 -29.07 -13.08
CA LEU A 65 14.79 -29.51 -14.11
C LEU A 65 16.17 -29.91 -13.53
N LEU A 66 16.42 -29.77 -12.23
CA LEU A 66 17.53 -30.45 -11.53
C LEU A 66 17.21 -31.92 -11.19
N ASN A 67 15.95 -32.34 -11.27
CA ASN A 67 15.60 -33.76 -11.38
C ASN A 67 15.88 -34.27 -12.81
N ASP A 68 15.68 -33.41 -13.82
CA ASP A 68 15.91 -33.72 -15.24
C ASP A 68 17.37 -33.45 -15.71
N SER A 69 18.30 -33.24 -14.78
CA SER A 69 19.76 -33.47 -14.93
C SER A 69 20.46 -33.06 -16.25
N GLY A 70 19.99 -31.99 -16.89
CA GLY A 70 20.53 -31.49 -18.18
C GLY A 70 21.89 -30.81 -18.04
N TYR A 71 22.95 -31.60 -17.88
CA TYR A 71 24.31 -31.15 -17.58
C TYR A 71 25.08 -30.55 -18.77
N ARG A 72 24.51 -30.54 -19.99
CA ARG A 72 25.26 -30.16 -21.19
C ARG A 72 25.27 -28.66 -21.53
N SER A 73 24.26 -27.90 -21.10
CA SER A 73 24.09 -26.50 -21.54
C SER A 73 25.20 -25.54 -21.11
N VAL A 74 25.96 -25.86 -20.05
CA VAL A 74 27.02 -24.97 -19.54
C VAL A 74 28.19 -24.84 -20.51
N MET A 75 28.62 -25.88 -21.22
CA MET A 75 29.75 -25.76 -22.17
C MET A 75 29.41 -24.96 -23.44
N GLU A 76 28.13 -24.81 -23.78
CA GLU A 76 27.69 -23.97 -24.91
C GLU A 76 27.30 -22.55 -24.48
N ARG A 77 26.85 -22.36 -23.22
CA ARG A 77 26.54 -21.04 -22.63
C ARG A 77 27.74 -20.37 -21.91
N SER A 78 28.83 -21.08 -21.64
CA SER A 78 30.05 -20.52 -21.01
C SER A 78 30.86 -19.59 -21.92
N SER A 79 30.31 -19.19 -23.06
CA SER A 79 30.80 -18.09 -23.90
C SER A 79 30.56 -16.70 -23.28
N HIS A 80 29.77 -16.60 -22.20
CA HIS A 80 29.62 -15.36 -21.43
C HIS A 80 30.48 -15.34 -20.14
N PRO A 81 31.22 -14.24 -19.86
CA PRO A 81 32.18 -14.14 -18.75
C PRO A 81 31.52 -13.83 -17.38
N PHE A 82 30.41 -14.49 -17.04
CA PHE A 82 29.68 -14.23 -15.78
C PHE A 82 30.26 -14.93 -14.54
N SER A 83 31.18 -15.89 -14.69
CA SER A 83 31.92 -16.48 -13.56
C SER A 83 32.73 -15.46 -12.74
N THR A 84 32.94 -14.26 -13.28
CA THR A 84 33.61 -13.12 -12.63
C THR A 84 32.67 -12.06 -12.03
N SER A 85 31.34 -12.20 -12.14
CA SER A 85 30.38 -11.16 -11.72
C SER A 85 29.47 -11.53 -10.55
N LEU A 86 29.57 -12.76 -10.01
CA LEU A 86 29.15 -13.04 -8.64
C LEU A 86 30.13 -12.34 -7.70
N VAL A 87 29.87 -11.06 -7.43
CA VAL A 87 30.69 -10.23 -6.55
C VAL A 87 30.68 -10.88 -5.17
N PHE A 88 31.86 -11.29 -4.71
CA PHE A 88 32.09 -11.56 -3.31
C PHE A 88 31.90 -10.25 -2.55
N HIS A 89 30.69 -9.98 -2.08
CA HIS A 89 30.48 -9.03 -1.01
C HIS A 89 31.05 -9.65 0.27
N GLU A 90 32.37 -9.50 0.43
CA GLU A 90 33.05 -9.58 1.73
C GLU A 90 32.61 -8.38 2.59
N ASP A 91 31.33 -8.32 2.93
CA ASP A 91 30.89 -7.43 4.01
C ASP A 91 31.29 -8.10 5.34
N ASN A 92 32.24 -7.46 6.02
CA ASN A 92 32.83 -7.97 7.25
C ASN A 92 31.78 -8.03 8.36
N GLY A 93 31.50 -9.24 8.86
CA GLY A 93 30.57 -9.42 9.98
C GLY A 93 29.83 -10.76 10.00
N PHE A 94 30.44 -11.85 9.54
CA PHE A 94 29.91 -13.20 9.78
C PHE A 94 30.40 -13.69 11.16
N ASP A 95 29.89 -13.07 12.22
CA ASP A 95 30.04 -13.61 13.57
C ASP A 95 29.32 -14.95 13.64
N SER A 96 30.04 -15.96 14.11
CA SER A 96 29.61 -17.36 14.16
C SER A 96 28.76 -17.66 15.39
N GLU A 97 27.66 -16.91 15.56
CA GLU A 97 26.70 -17.10 16.65
C GLU A 97 25.26 -17.18 16.12
N ASP A 98 24.98 -18.23 15.37
CA ASP A 98 23.64 -18.84 15.33
C ASP A 98 23.80 -20.33 14.94
N ASP A 99 24.20 -21.12 15.93
CA ASP A 99 24.25 -22.59 15.85
C ASP A 99 22.81 -23.14 15.95
N ALA A 100 21.99 -22.76 14.96
CA ALA A 100 20.61 -23.14 14.81
C ALA A 100 20.55 -24.65 14.53
N SER A 101 20.39 -25.42 15.62
CA SER A 101 20.35 -26.88 15.70
C SER A 101 20.10 -27.59 14.36
N ASP A 102 21.10 -28.36 13.92
CA ASP A 102 21.13 -29.08 12.64
C ASP A 102 19.87 -29.96 12.40
N GLU A 103 19.16 -30.34 13.47
CA GLU A 103 17.88 -31.05 13.41
C GLU A 103 16.78 -30.33 12.61
N HIS A 104 16.77 -28.99 12.54
CA HIS A 104 15.77 -28.26 11.74
C HIS A 104 16.05 -28.32 10.21
N TRP A 105 17.20 -28.88 9.81
CA TRP A 105 17.62 -28.97 8.41
C TRP A 105 17.49 -30.36 7.78
N ASP A 106 16.98 -31.38 8.51
CA ASP A 106 16.74 -32.72 7.95
C ASP A 106 15.48 -32.73 7.07
N GLY A 107 15.70 -32.38 5.80
CA GLY A 107 14.69 -32.38 4.75
C GLY A 107 14.31 -33.77 4.23
N TYR A 108 13.58 -33.78 3.12
CA TYR A 108 13.17 -34.98 2.41
C TYR A 108 13.66 -34.94 0.96
N LEU A 109 13.98 -36.11 0.40
CA LEU A 109 14.28 -36.32 -1.00
C LEU A 109 13.29 -37.32 -1.63
N THR A 110 13.20 -37.33 -2.96
CA THR A 110 12.31 -38.23 -3.71
C THR A 110 13.12 -39.29 -4.46
N VAL A 111 13.01 -40.55 -4.04
CA VAL A 111 13.77 -41.67 -4.60
C VAL A 111 12.84 -42.68 -5.27
N GLY A 112 12.86 -42.72 -6.61
CA GLY A 112 11.97 -43.62 -7.38
C GLY A 112 10.47 -43.38 -7.17
N GLY A 113 10.08 -42.16 -6.76
CA GLY A 113 8.71 -41.78 -6.40
C GLY A 113 8.42 -41.77 -4.89
N ASP A 114 9.28 -42.42 -4.09
CA ASP A 114 9.11 -42.53 -2.64
C ASP A 114 9.72 -41.30 -1.94
N ARG A 115 9.03 -40.74 -0.92
CA ARG A 115 9.52 -39.60 -0.14
C ARG A 115 10.29 -40.10 1.10
N ILE A 116 11.60 -39.83 1.14
CA ILE A 116 12.56 -40.39 2.09
C ILE A 116 13.22 -39.24 2.87
N LYS A 117 13.56 -39.43 4.16
CA LYS A 117 14.33 -38.44 4.91
C LYS A 117 15.79 -38.45 4.47
N ILE A 118 16.43 -37.29 4.47
CA ILE A 118 17.83 -37.19 4.03
C ILE A 118 18.75 -37.98 4.96
N ARG A 119 18.53 -37.95 6.28
CA ARG A 119 19.25 -38.80 7.24
C ARG A 119 19.11 -40.30 6.94
N ASP A 120 17.90 -40.80 6.71
CA ASP A 120 17.65 -42.23 6.48
C ASP A 120 18.39 -42.71 5.20
N MET A 121 18.43 -41.88 4.15
CA MET A 121 19.24 -42.15 2.94
C MET A 121 20.75 -42.05 3.23
N SER A 122 21.19 -41.11 4.08
CA SER A 122 22.58 -40.98 4.50
C SER A 122 23.09 -42.24 5.21
N ASP A 123 22.30 -42.81 6.11
CA ASP A 123 22.64 -44.03 6.84
C ASP A 123 22.82 -45.22 5.89
N ILE A 124 21.90 -45.38 4.93
CA ILE A 124 21.98 -46.42 3.89
C ILE A 124 23.22 -46.22 3.01
N LEU A 125 23.54 -44.98 2.60
CA LEU A 125 24.73 -44.69 1.80
C LEU A 125 26.01 -45.00 2.59
N ALA A 126 26.09 -44.58 3.86
CA ALA A 126 27.25 -44.76 4.73
C ALA A 126 27.65 -46.24 4.93
N THR A 127 26.74 -47.20 4.72
CA THR A 127 27.06 -48.64 4.69
C THR A 127 28.10 -49.03 3.62
N ARG A 128 28.31 -48.16 2.62
CA ARG A 128 29.14 -48.38 1.43
C ARG A 128 28.83 -49.68 0.68
N TYR A 129 27.58 -50.15 0.74
CA TYR A 129 27.16 -51.39 0.07
C TYR A 129 27.34 -51.33 -1.46
N ALA A 130 27.05 -50.16 -2.04
CA ALA A 130 27.37 -49.78 -3.42
C ALA A 130 27.68 -48.28 -3.47
N PHE A 131 28.46 -47.86 -4.47
CA PHE A 131 28.69 -46.44 -4.72
C PHE A 131 28.94 -46.14 -6.21
N ILE A 132 28.86 -44.85 -6.54
CA ILE A 132 29.39 -44.30 -7.80
C ILE A 132 30.47 -43.26 -7.49
N SER A 133 31.52 -43.22 -8.31
CA SER A 133 32.65 -42.29 -8.17
C SER A 133 32.63 -41.15 -9.19
N GLY A 134 31.51 -40.97 -9.89
CA GLY A 134 31.38 -40.09 -11.05
C GLY A 134 32.16 -40.57 -12.27
N ALA A 135 32.86 -41.70 -12.16
CA ALA A 135 33.64 -42.30 -13.23
C ALA A 135 32.74 -42.92 -14.31
N ARG A 136 33.21 -42.83 -15.56
CA ARG A 136 32.58 -43.41 -16.74
C ARG A 136 33.60 -44.16 -17.57
N THR A 137 33.20 -45.20 -18.28
CA THR A 137 34.05 -45.81 -19.31
C THR A 137 34.31 -44.80 -20.44
N SER A 138 35.28 -45.10 -21.31
CA SER A 138 35.56 -44.27 -22.50
C SER A 138 34.38 -44.23 -23.50
N GLU A 139 33.42 -45.15 -23.38
CA GLU A 139 32.15 -45.18 -24.11
C GLU A 139 31.06 -44.33 -23.43
N GLY A 140 31.35 -43.74 -22.26
CA GLY A 140 30.42 -42.94 -21.47
C GLY A 140 29.47 -43.73 -20.57
N LEU A 141 29.69 -45.04 -20.36
CA LEU A 141 28.86 -45.86 -19.47
C LEU A 141 29.18 -45.55 -18.00
N THR A 142 28.14 -45.39 -17.18
CA THR A 142 28.30 -45.11 -15.74
C THR A 142 28.76 -46.35 -14.98
N ILE A 143 29.77 -46.18 -14.11
CA ILE A 143 30.33 -47.29 -13.33
C ILE A 143 29.70 -47.31 -11.93
N VAL A 144 29.06 -48.43 -11.59
CA VAL A 144 28.54 -48.73 -10.23
C VAL A 144 29.43 -49.79 -9.60
N THR A 145 30.00 -49.49 -8.44
CA THR A 145 30.91 -50.39 -7.73
C THR A 145 30.24 -50.91 -6.47
N PHE A 146 30.16 -52.24 -6.34
CA PHE A 146 29.90 -52.95 -5.10
C PHE A 146 31.26 -53.36 -4.52
N PRO A 147 31.85 -52.58 -3.60
CA PRO A 147 33.20 -52.83 -3.10
C PRO A 147 33.28 -54.10 -2.26
N ASP A 148 34.52 -54.54 -2.00
CA ASP A 148 34.82 -55.59 -1.05
C ASP A 148 34.43 -55.14 0.38
N SER A 149 33.19 -55.44 0.74
CA SER A 149 32.55 -55.05 1.98
C SER A 149 31.70 -56.20 2.51
N ARG A 150 31.69 -56.36 3.83
CA ARG A 150 30.88 -57.35 4.56
C ARG A 150 29.50 -56.82 4.94
N SER A 151 29.17 -55.57 4.58
CA SER A 151 27.85 -54.99 4.76
C SER A 151 26.80 -55.85 4.07
N THR A 152 25.80 -56.32 4.82
CA THR A 152 24.57 -56.91 4.28
C THR A 152 23.45 -55.90 4.41
N LEU A 153 22.69 -55.70 3.35
CA LEU A 153 21.63 -54.70 3.29
C LEU A 153 20.28 -55.39 3.02
N PRO A 154 19.20 -55.05 3.74
CA PRO A 154 17.84 -55.48 3.41
C PRO A 154 17.47 -55.16 1.95
N PHE A 155 16.52 -55.91 1.37
CA PHE A 155 16.12 -55.70 -0.02
C PHE A 155 15.49 -54.32 -0.25
N GLU A 156 14.76 -53.80 0.74
CA GLU A 156 14.14 -52.47 0.71
C GLU A 156 15.21 -51.36 0.61
N ASP A 157 16.14 -51.33 1.56
CA ASP A 157 17.31 -50.43 1.57
C ASP A 157 18.16 -50.58 0.31
N TYR A 158 18.31 -51.80 -0.23
CA TYR A 158 19.02 -52.04 -1.50
C TYR A 158 18.28 -51.45 -2.70
N SER A 159 16.96 -51.65 -2.78
CA SER A 159 16.15 -51.08 -3.84
C SER A 159 16.25 -49.55 -3.80
N LEU A 160 16.17 -48.98 -2.60
CA LEU A 160 16.30 -47.56 -2.33
C LEU A 160 17.69 -47.01 -2.69
N LEU A 161 18.76 -47.67 -2.23
CA LEU A 161 20.16 -47.33 -2.56
C LEU A 161 20.40 -47.34 -4.08
N VAL A 162 19.96 -48.38 -4.78
CA VAL A 162 20.18 -48.49 -6.23
C VAL A 162 19.31 -47.48 -7.00
N LYS A 163 18.05 -47.28 -6.63
CA LYS A 163 17.21 -46.20 -7.17
C LYS A 163 17.93 -44.85 -7.03
N TYR A 164 18.45 -44.55 -5.84
CA TYR A 164 19.13 -43.30 -5.54
C TYR A 164 20.43 -43.12 -6.33
N LEU A 165 21.32 -44.11 -6.32
CA LEU A 165 22.59 -44.06 -7.05
C LEU A 165 22.40 -43.89 -8.57
N LEU A 166 21.26 -44.30 -9.11
CA LEU A 166 20.92 -44.13 -10.53
C LEU A 166 20.27 -42.76 -10.85
N GLN A 167 19.85 -41.98 -9.84
CA GLN A 167 19.40 -40.59 -9.98
C GLN A 167 20.53 -39.56 -9.88
N VAL A 168 21.72 -39.95 -9.40
CA VAL A 168 22.87 -39.02 -9.25
C VAL A 168 23.58 -38.70 -10.57
N PRO A 169 23.80 -39.65 -11.52
CA PRO A 169 24.34 -39.35 -12.84
C PRO A 169 23.40 -38.50 -13.71
N PRO A 170 23.92 -37.79 -14.73
CA PRO A 170 23.09 -37.17 -15.77
C PRO A 170 22.23 -38.22 -16.51
N LEU A 171 20.98 -37.89 -16.81
CA LEU A 171 20.06 -38.73 -17.59
C LEU A 171 20.63 -39.10 -18.97
N GLU A 172 21.28 -38.14 -19.62
CA GLU A 172 22.01 -38.35 -20.89
C GLU A 172 23.04 -39.50 -20.81
N ASP A 173 23.61 -39.75 -19.62
CA ASP A 173 24.54 -40.85 -19.38
C ASP A 173 23.81 -42.12 -18.90
N SER A 174 22.77 -41.99 -18.08
CA SER A 174 21.95 -43.12 -17.60
C SER A 174 21.28 -43.90 -18.73
N HIS A 175 20.92 -43.26 -19.85
CA HIS A 175 20.35 -43.94 -21.02
C HIS A 175 21.34 -44.86 -21.76
N LYS A 176 22.66 -44.59 -21.68
CA LYS A 176 23.68 -45.42 -22.36
C LYS A 176 23.78 -46.80 -21.70
N GLY A 177 23.67 -46.81 -20.38
CA GLY A 177 23.69 -47.99 -19.52
C GLY A 177 24.84 -47.98 -18.52
N PHE A 178 24.88 -49.05 -17.73
CA PHE A 178 25.71 -49.18 -16.54
C PHE A 178 26.71 -50.32 -16.68
N VAL A 179 27.92 -50.09 -16.17
CA VAL A 179 28.92 -51.12 -15.91
C VAL A 179 28.93 -51.39 -14.42
N ILE A 180 28.78 -52.65 -14.05
CA ILE A 180 28.83 -53.06 -12.64
C ILE A 180 30.21 -53.66 -12.35
N ILE A 181 30.83 -53.24 -11.25
CA ILE A 181 32.02 -53.90 -10.69
C ILE A 181 31.62 -54.50 -9.34
N ILE A 182 31.74 -55.82 -9.22
CA ILE A 182 31.57 -56.55 -7.97
C ILE A 182 32.97 -56.95 -7.49
N ASP A 183 33.42 -56.36 -6.40
CA ASP A 183 34.66 -56.74 -5.73
C ASP A 183 34.32 -57.56 -4.49
N ARG A 184 34.83 -58.80 -4.42
CA ARG A 184 34.58 -59.73 -3.30
C ARG A 184 35.83 -60.48 -2.86
N ARG A 185 37.02 -59.89 -3.08
CA ARG A 185 38.33 -60.51 -2.81
C ARG A 185 38.46 -61.06 -1.39
N SER A 186 37.95 -60.39 -0.36
CA SER A 186 38.02 -60.85 1.05
C SER A 186 36.75 -61.55 1.57
N ASP A 187 35.82 -61.92 0.67
CA ASP A 187 34.54 -62.55 0.97
C ASP A 187 34.43 -63.98 0.36
N LYS A 188 33.21 -64.48 0.09
CA LYS A 188 32.89 -65.83 -0.35
C LYS A 188 32.09 -65.85 -1.65
N TRP A 189 32.21 -66.92 -2.43
CA TRP A 189 31.38 -67.14 -3.63
C TRP A 189 29.87 -67.08 -3.39
N SER A 190 29.40 -67.41 -2.19
CA SER A 190 27.99 -67.25 -1.82
C SER A 190 27.53 -65.78 -1.84
N SER A 191 28.40 -64.83 -1.44
CA SER A 191 28.14 -63.39 -1.49
C SER A 191 28.01 -62.90 -2.94
N VAL A 192 28.95 -63.32 -3.80
CA VAL A 192 28.89 -63.08 -5.26
C VAL A 192 27.58 -63.62 -5.86
N ARG A 193 27.21 -64.87 -5.53
CA ARG A 193 25.97 -65.49 -6.02
C ARG A 193 24.73 -64.72 -5.58
N THR A 194 24.62 -64.38 -4.30
CA THR A 194 23.47 -63.62 -3.77
C THR A 194 23.36 -62.25 -4.44
N LEU A 195 24.47 -61.52 -4.56
CA LEU A 195 24.46 -60.20 -5.18
C LEU A 195 24.11 -60.25 -6.68
N LEU A 196 24.64 -61.22 -7.44
CA LEU A 196 24.26 -61.40 -8.86
C LEU A 196 22.77 -61.69 -9.02
N LEU A 197 22.19 -62.57 -8.19
CA LEU A 197 20.75 -62.85 -8.19
C LEU A 197 19.92 -61.62 -7.79
N GLN A 198 20.40 -60.84 -6.82
CA GLN A 198 19.74 -59.62 -6.35
C GLN A 198 19.75 -58.51 -7.42
N ILE A 199 20.88 -58.32 -8.11
CA ILE A 199 20.99 -57.41 -9.27
C ILE A 199 20.13 -57.88 -10.43
N SER A 200 20.15 -59.18 -10.75
CA SER A 200 19.33 -59.75 -11.81
C SER A 200 17.82 -59.73 -11.49
N SER A 201 17.44 -59.71 -10.22
CA SER A 201 16.05 -59.57 -9.77
C SER A 201 15.61 -58.11 -9.71
N PHE A 202 16.50 -57.17 -9.36
CA PHE A 202 16.21 -55.75 -9.31
C PHE A 202 17.46 -54.91 -9.58
N PHE A 203 17.46 -54.25 -10.75
CA PHE A 203 18.31 -53.12 -11.07
C PHE A 203 17.57 -52.25 -12.11
N PRO A 204 17.22 -50.98 -11.80
CA PRO A 204 16.30 -50.19 -12.64
C PRO A 204 16.98 -49.55 -13.87
N GLY A 205 18.27 -49.79 -14.10
CA GLY A 205 19.02 -49.32 -15.26
C GLY A 205 19.40 -50.43 -16.25
N LYS A 206 19.77 -50.05 -17.48
CA LYS A 206 20.30 -51.01 -18.47
C LYS A 206 21.72 -51.43 -18.08
N ILE A 207 21.93 -52.68 -17.65
CA ILE A 207 23.27 -53.22 -17.40
C ILE A 207 23.90 -53.67 -18.72
N CYS A 208 25.07 -53.10 -19.06
CA CYS A 208 25.82 -53.46 -20.26
C CYS A 208 26.77 -54.65 -19.99
N VAL A 209 27.48 -54.63 -18.86
CA VAL A 209 28.40 -55.69 -18.44
C VAL A 209 28.64 -55.62 -16.93
N THR A 210 28.83 -56.78 -16.31
CA THR A 210 29.18 -56.95 -14.90
C THR A 210 30.55 -57.63 -14.79
N PHE A 211 31.51 -56.96 -14.17
CA PHE A 211 32.82 -57.51 -13.83
C PHE A 211 32.82 -58.03 -12.40
N VAL A 212 33.31 -59.25 -12.18
CA VAL A 212 33.42 -59.88 -10.86
C VAL A 212 34.89 -60.11 -10.55
N ILE A 213 35.45 -59.30 -9.64
CA ILE A 213 36.77 -59.57 -9.05
C ILE A 213 36.57 -60.65 -8.00
N LYS A 214 37.08 -61.84 -8.29
CA LYS A 214 36.72 -63.04 -7.53
C LYS A 214 37.23 -63.01 -6.08
N PRO A 215 36.57 -63.74 -5.18
CA PRO A 215 37.12 -64.13 -3.88
C PRO A 215 38.50 -64.78 -3.95
N GLU A 216 39.38 -64.45 -3.00
CA GLU A 216 40.72 -65.00 -2.86
C GLU A 216 40.77 -66.13 -1.80
N GLY A 217 41.18 -67.34 -2.20
CA GLY A 217 41.38 -68.44 -1.24
C GLY A 217 41.61 -69.83 -1.86
N VAL A 218 42.46 -70.65 -1.23
CA VAL A 218 42.90 -71.96 -1.75
C VAL A 218 41.72 -72.94 -1.95
N LEU A 219 40.74 -72.95 -1.04
CA LEU A 219 39.56 -73.82 -1.11
C LEU A 219 38.43 -73.25 -2.00
N GLN A 220 38.51 -71.99 -2.42
CA GLN A 220 37.41 -71.34 -3.15
C GLN A 220 37.31 -71.79 -4.62
N ARG A 221 38.39 -72.33 -5.19
CA ARG A 221 38.39 -72.88 -6.57
C ARG A 221 37.44 -74.09 -6.73
N ALA A 222 37.16 -74.84 -5.66
CA ALA A 222 36.17 -75.92 -5.67
C ALA A 222 34.73 -75.42 -5.51
N LEU A 223 34.53 -74.28 -4.84
CA LEU A 223 33.22 -73.65 -4.62
C LEU A 223 32.76 -72.79 -5.80
N GLU A 224 33.66 -72.53 -6.75
CA GLU A 224 33.44 -71.79 -7.99
C GLU A 224 32.22 -72.29 -8.80
N VAL A 225 32.00 -73.62 -8.82
CA VAL A 225 30.90 -74.27 -9.55
C VAL A 225 29.53 -73.69 -9.17
N GLY A 226 29.38 -73.26 -7.91
CA GLY A 226 28.14 -72.68 -7.39
C GLY A 226 27.80 -71.28 -7.92
N TYR A 227 28.78 -70.51 -8.42
CA TYR A 227 28.50 -69.17 -8.98
C TYR A 227 28.05 -69.24 -10.45
N ARG A 228 28.60 -70.17 -11.25
CA ARG A 228 28.41 -70.19 -12.72
C ARG A 228 26.93 -70.20 -13.11
N GLY A 229 26.15 -71.10 -12.52
CA GLY A 229 24.69 -71.17 -12.76
C GLY A 229 23.88 -69.95 -12.31
N ALA A 230 24.46 -69.00 -11.55
CA ALA A 230 23.83 -67.69 -11.26
C ALA A 230 24.29 -66.59 -12.22
N ALA A 231 25.52 -66.67 -12.75
CA ALA A 231 25.95 -65.84 -13.86
C ALA A 231 25.16 -66.17 -15.14
N ASP A 232 24.92 -67.47 -15.40
CA ASP A 232 24.15 -67.96 -16.55
C ASP A 232 22.67 -67.55 -16.52
N THR A 233 22.11 -67.22 -15.34
CA THR A 233 20.73 -66.71 -15.20
C THR A 233 20.61 -65.19 -15.41
N CYS A 234 21.72 -64.45 -15.46
CA CYS A 234 21.69 -63.01 -15.65
C CYS A 234 21.35 -62.64 -17.11
N THR A 235 20.53 -61.61 -17.31
CA THR A 235 20.21 -61.07 -18.65
C THR A 235 21.35 -60.25 -19.27
N PHE A 236 22.41 -59.98 -18.50
CA PHE A 236 23.58 -59.19 -18.85
C PHE A 236 24.86 -60.03 -18.80
N LYS A 237 25.87 -59.62 -19.57
CA LYS A 237 27.16 -60.33 -19.63
C LYS A 237 27.91 -60.22 -18.29
N VAL A 238 28.30 -61.35 -17.72
CA VAL A 238 29.18 -61.43 -16.55
C VAL A 238 30.60 -61.83 -16.97
N ILE A 239 31.62 -61.13 -16.47
CA ILE A 239 33.04 -61.41 -16.73
C ILE A 239 33.76 -61.60 -15.38
N GLN A 240 34.24 -62.81 -15.11
CA GLN A 240 35.13 -63.08 -13.97
C GLN A 240 36.52 -62.51 -14.26
N LEU A 241 37.13 -61.92 -13.24
CA LEU A 241 38.50 -61.41 -13.23
C LEU A 241 39.31 -62.13 -12.14
N GLU A 242 40.55 -62.49 -12.45
CA GLU A 242 41.48 -63.15 -11.54
C GLU A 242 42.05 -62.20 -10.48
N SER A 243 42.08 -60.90 -10.76
CA SER A 243 42.53 -59.84 -9.85
C SER A 243 41.97 -58.48 -10.27
N SER A 244 42.00 -57.47 -9.39
CA SER A 244 41.60 -56.09 -9.72
C SER A 244 42.45 -55.48 -10.84
N ALA A 245 43.72 -55.86 -10.98
CA ALA A 245 44.59 -55.41 -12.06
C ALA A 245 44.09 -55.86 -13.45
N GLU A 246 43.34 -56.97 -13.54
CA GLU A 246 42.81 -57.47 -14.81
C GLU A 246 41.68 -56.59 -15.37
N LEU A 247 40.98 -55.83 -14.51
CA LEU A 247 39.94 -54.88 -14.92
C LEU A 247 40.47 -53.83 -15.91
N ARG A 248 41.77 -53.51 -15.84
CA ARG A 248 42.47 -52.60 -16.76
C ARG A 248 42.50 -53.07 -18.23
N LYS A 249 42.22 -54.34 -18.50
CA LYS A 249 42.05 -54.87 -19.87
C LYS A 249 40.74 -54.40 -20.52
N TYR A 250 39.79 -53.92 -19.72
CA TYR A 250 38.43 -53.58 -20.16
C TYR A 250 38.05 -52.11 -19.89
N ILE A 251 38.59 -51.51 -18.82
CA ILE A 251 38.32 -50.13 -18.43
C ILE A 251 39.65 -49.42 -18.17
N HIS A 252 39.87 -48.25 -18.80
CA HIS A 252 41.09 -47.48 -18.60
C HIS A 252 41.29 -47.12 -17.12
N HIS A 253 42.53 -47.16 -16.62
CA HIS A 253 42.80 -47.01 -15.18
C HIS A 253 42.44 -45.62 -14.62
N GLU A 254 42.37 -44.59 -15.47
CA GLU A 254 41.87 -43.25 -15.12
C GLU A 254 40.38 -43.21 -14.83
N HIS A 255 39.62 -44.21 -15.28
CA HIS A 255 38.18 -44.36 -15.06
C HIS A 255 37.85 -45.32 -13.90
N LEU A 256 38.86 -45.75 -13.14
CA LEU A 256 38.73 -46.70 -12.04
C LEU A 256 39.16 -46.05 -10.72
N THR A 257 38.52 -46.45 -9.62
CA THR A 257 38.94 -46.06 -8.27
C THR A 257 40.14 -46.89 -7.79
N MET A 258 40.95 -46.32 -6.89
CA MET A 258 42.20 -46.96 -6.46
C MET A 258 42.01 -48.35 -5.81
N ASP A 259 40.88 -48.59 -5.14
CA ASP A 259 40.54 -49.88 -4.51
C ASP A 259 40.41 -51.03 -5.52
N VAL A 260 39.79 -50.77 -6.67
CA VAL A 260 39.70 -51.71 -7.82
C VAL A 260 40.84 -51.53 -8.83
N GLY A 261 41.95 -50.95 -8.40
CA GLY A 261 43.18 -50.86 -9.19
C GLY A 261 43.20 -49.74 -10.22
N GLY A 262 42.54 -48.61 -9.98
CA GLY A 262 42.60 -47.40 -10.81
C GLY A 262 43.44 -46.25 -10.25
N LEU A 263 43.15 -45.04 -10.72
CA LEU A 263 43.80 -43.78 -10.29
C LEU A 263 42.87 -42.81 -9.55
N ILE A 264 41.55 -42.99 -9.61
CA ILE A 264 40.60 -42.07 -8.97
C ILE A 264 40.67 -42.22 -7.45
N LYS A 265 41.05 -41.13 -6.78
CA LYS A 265 40.96 -40.98 -5.32
C LYS A 265 39.50 -40.71 -4.95
N TYR A 266 38.84 -41.72 -4.40
CA TYR A 266 37.45 -41.63 -3.93
C TYR A 266 37.41 -41.74 -2.41
N ASN A 267 36.88 -40.70 -1.74
CA ASN A 267 36.56 -40.73 -0.32
C ASN A 267 35.05 -40.87 -0.19
N HIS A 268 34.60 -42.00 0.35
CA HIS A 268 33.18 -42.31 0.42
C HIS A 268 32.41 -41.43 1.41
N LEU A 269 32.95 -41.21 2.61
CA LEU A 269 32.26 -40.42 3.64
C LEU A 269 32.14 -38.94 3.23
N GLU A 270 33.19 -38.39 2.63
CA GLU A 270 33.16 -37.06 2.02
C GLU A 270 32.13 -36.97 0.87
N TRP A 271 32.04 -38.01 0.04
CA TRP A 271 31.05 -38.08 -1.03
C TRP A 271 29.62 -38.14 -0.49
N VAL A 272 29.36 -38.94 0.56
CA VAL A 272 28.04 -38.99 1.22
C VAL A 272 27.69 -37.63 1.81
N GLN A 273 28.59 -37.02 2.59
CA GLN A 273 28.38 -35.71 3.20
C GLN A 273 27.98 -34.66 2.15
N HIS A 274 28.85 -34.42 1.15
CA HIS A 274 28.57 -33.46 0.08
C HIS A 274 27.28 -33.76 -0.66
N ARG A 275 26.92 -35.04 -0.82
CA ARG A 275 25.69 -35.42 -1.51
C ARG A 275 24.45 -35.12 -0.65
N MET A 276 24.47 -35.41 0.64
CA MET A 276 23.37 -35.07 1.56
C MET A 276 23.23 -33.56 1.74
N ASP A 277 24.33 -32.81 1.70
CA ASP A 277 24.29 -31.34 1.66
C ASP A 277 23.59 -30.81 0.39
N ILE A 278 23.85 -31.42 -0.78
CA ILE A 278 23.16 -31.09 -2.04
C ILE A 278 21.67 -31.42 -1.96
N GLU A 279 21.27 -32.58 -1.41
CA GLU A 279 19.84 -32.89 -1.23
C GLU A 279 19.16 -31.93 -0.24
N ARG A 280 19.85 -31.51 0.83
CA ARG A 280 19.33 -30.50 1.76
C ARG A 280 19.10 -29.16 1.06
N MET A 281 20.05 -28.71 0.24
CA MET A 281 19.90 -27.47 -0.54
C MET A 281 18.75 -27.56 -1.57
N LYS A 282 18.58 -28.71 -2.23
CA LYS A 282 17.41 -28.96 -3.10
C LYS A 282 16.10 -28.90 -2.32
N ALA A 283 16.02 -29.58 -1.17
CA ALA A 283 14.82 -29.57 -0.33
C ALA A 283 14.44 -28.15 0.12
N SER A 284 15.42 -27.28 0.39
CA SER A 284 15.19 -25.86 0.66
C SER A 284 14.66 -25.10 -0.55
N ALA A 285 15.20 -25.34 -1.74
CA ALA A 285 14.67 -24.72 -2.96
C ALA A 285 13.23 -25.19 -3.27
N THR A 286 12.91 -26.45 -3.00
CA THR A 286 11.53 -26.97 -3.05
C THR A 286 10.62 -26.33 -1.98
N ALA A 287 11.13 -26.09 -0.78
CA ALA A 287 10.38 -25.39 0.27
C ALA A 287 10.04 -23.95 -0.15
N ILE A 288 11.03 -23.18 -0.61
CA ILE A 288 10.85 -21.82 -1.17
C ILE A 288 9.84 -21.84 -2.33
N ALA A 289 9.89 -22.85 -3.19
CA ALA A 289 8.93 -23.03 -4.28
C ALA A 289 7.48 -23.22 -3.79
N ALA A 290 7.31 -23.93 -2.67
CA ALA A 290 6.02 -24.11 -2.01
C ALA A 290 5.56 -22.81 -1.33
N SER A 291 6.44 -22.10 -0.61
CA SER A 291 6.16 -20.80 0.01
C SER A 291 5.69 -19.77 -1.03
N LEU A 292 6.39 -19.65 -2.16
CA LEU A 292 5.98 -18.78 -3.27
C LEU A 292 4.68 -19.22 -3.96
N THR A 293 4.37 -20.53 -3.95
CA THR A 293 3.10 -21.04 -4.48
C THR A 293 1.93 -20.72 -3.57
N GLU A 294 2.08 -20.85 -2.26
CA GLU A 294 1.02 -20.50 -1.29
C GLU A 294 0.85 -18.99 -1.21
N PHE A 295 1.92 -18.20 -1.19
CA PHE A 295 1.84 -16.74 -1.29
C PHE A 295 1.05 -16.29 -2.53
N GLY A 296 1.37 -16.84 -3.70
CA GLY A 296 0.62 -16.57 -4.94
C GLY A 296 -0.85 -17.02 -4.89
N LYS A 297 -1.20 -17.98 -4.02
CA LYS A 297 -2.59 -18.37 -3.75
C LYS A 297 -3.26 -17.37 -2.80
N THR A 298 -2.61 -16.98 -1.69
CA THR A 298 -3.05 -15.90 -0.80
C THR A 298 -3.38 -14.63 -1.60
N LEU A 299 -2.50 -14.22 -2.52
CA LEU A 299 -2.72 -13.03 -3.36
C LEU A 299 -3.95 -13.15 -4.27
N ARG A 300 -4.21 -14.32 -4.88
CA ARG A 300 -5.42 -14.55 -5.69
C ARG A 300 -6.70 -14.62 -4.87
N GLU A 301 -6.62 -15.16 -3.65
CA GLU A 301 -7.77 -15.32 -2.73
C GLU A 301 -8.05 -14.04 -1.92
N THR A 302 -7.18 -13.02 -2.01
CA THR A 302 -7.36 -11.73 -1.34
C THR A 302 -8.36 -10.84 -2.08
N GLU A 303 -9.61 -10.81 -1.61
CA GLU A 303 -10.54 -9.73 -1.94
C GLU A 303 -10.11 -8.42 -1.28
N LEU A 304 -10.10 -7.32 -2.05
CA LEU A 304 -9.64 -6.02 -1.54
C LEU A 304 -10.80 -5.21 -0.94
N PRO A 305 -10.64 -4.70 0.30
CA PRO A 305 -11.72 -4.07 1.05
C PRO A 305 -12.02 -2.64 0.56
N ASN A 306 -13.13 -2.10 1.07
CA ASN A 306 -13.62 -0.76 0.75
C ASN A 306 -13.20 0.34 1.75
N ASP A 307 -12.35 -0.02 2.72
CA ASP A 307 -11.82 0.87 3.76
C ASP A 307 -10.29 0.87 3.83
N ALA A 308 -9.73 1.99 4.28
CA ALA A 308 -8.29 2.22 4.33
C ALA A 308 -7.60 1.30 5.34
N ASP A 309 -8.17 1.11 6.53
CA ASP A 309 -7.55 0.33 7.61
C ASP A 309 -7.36 -1.15 7.23
N SER A 310 -8.37 -1.76 6.60
CA SER A 310 -8.28 -3.15 6.15
C SER A 310 -7.36 -3.28 4.93
N THR A 311 -7.30 -2.27 4.05
CA THR A 311 -6.35 -2.25 2.92
C THR A 311 -4.91 -2.16 3.43
N ALA A 312 -4.65 -1.30 4.43
CA ALA A 312 -3.35 -1.16 5.08
C ALA A 312 -2.91 -2.47 5.76
N ARG A 313 -3.83 -3.15 6.45
CA ARG A 313 -3.55 -4.46 7.08
C ARG A 313 -3.18 -5.54 6.05
N ILE A 314 -3.83 -5.57 4.89
CA ILE A 314 -3.48 -6.52 3.82
C ILE A 314 -2.07 -6.24 3.30
N LEU A 315 -1.75 -4.96 3.04
CA LEU A 315 -0.40 -4.55 2.63
C LEU A 315 0.66 -4.95 3.66
N GLU A 316 0.40 -4.73 4.95
CA GLU A 316 1.29 -5.12 6.05
C GLU A 316 1.51 -6.64 6.08
N LEU A 317 0.44 -7.44 6.11
CA LEU A 317 0.51 -8.90 6.18
C LEU A 317 1.26 -9.51 4.99
N GLN A 318 0.93 -9.08 3.77
CA GLN A 318 1.60 -9.55 2.56
C GLN A 318 3.06 -9.10 2.49
N THR A 319 3.40 -7.92 3.03
CA THR A 319 4.79 -7.47 3.15
C THR A 319 5.57 -8.36 4.13
N VAL A 320 4.98 -8.71 5.28
CA VAL A 320 5.61 -9.61 6.26
C VAL A 320 5.86 -11.00 5.66
N GLU A 321 4.86 -11.57 4.97
CA GLU A 321 5.00 -12.87 4.29
C GLU A 321 6.08 -12.82 3.19
N LYS A 322 6.10 -11.75 2.38
CA LYS A 322 7.15 -11.51 1.39
C LYS A 322 8.55 -11.42 2.01
N MET A 323 8.69 -10.80 3.18
CA MET A 323 9.98 -10.70 3.89
C MET A 323 10.42 -12.04 4.47
N ALA A 324 9.49 -12.88 4.95
CA ALA A 324 9.81 -14.23 5.40
C ALA A 324 10.41 -15.08 4.26
N ILE A 325 9.75 -15.09 3.08
CA ILE A 325 10.25 -15.81 1.89
C ILE A 325 11.61 -15.26 1.45
N LYS A 326 11.83 -13.94 1.50
CA LYS A 326 13.14 -13.34 1.22
C LYS A 326 14.23 -13.78 2.20
N GLU A 327 13.91 -14.11 3.45
CA GLU A 327 14.89 -14.69 4.38
C GLU A 327 15.16 -16.17 4.07
N GLU A 328 14.14 -16.95 3.66
CA GLU A 328 14.35 -18.34 3.16
C GLU A 328 15.36 -18.37 2.00
N PHE A 329 15.22 -17.47 1.02
CA PHE A 329 16.19 -17.29 -0.07
C PHE A 329 17.61 -17.01 0.46
N LYS A 330 17.78 -16.01 1.34
CA LYS A 330 19.10 -15.68 1.91
C LYS A 330 19.72 -16.87 2.65
N ILE A 331 18.95 -17.60 3.44
CA ILE A 331 19.44 -18.77 4.18
C ILE A 331 19.89 -19.88 3.21
N ALA A 332 19.08 -20.19 2.18
CA ALA A 332 19.43 -21.19 1.17
C ALA A 332 20.69 -20.80 0.38
N VAL A 333 20.81 -19.53 -0.03
CA VAL A 333 21.99 -18.99 -0.74
C VAL A 333 23.24 -19.02 0.13
N ARG A 334 23.17 -18.57 1.40
CA ARG A 334 24.30 -18.65 2.37
C ARG A 334 24.80 -20.09 2.51
N LYS A 335 23.89 -21.05 2.73
CA LYS A 335 24.25 -22.48 2.87
C LYS A 335 24.81 -23.06 1.57
N GLY A 336 24.28 -22.67 0.41
CA GLY A 336 24.83 -23.05 -0.90
C GLY A 336 26.25 -22.54 -1.13
N PHE A 337 26.58 -21.30 -0.75
CA PHE A 337 27.96 -20.79 -0.82
C PHE A 337 28.92 -21.51 0.15
N THR A 338 28.48 -21.79 1.38
CA THR A 338 29.27 -22.57 2.36
C THR A 338 29.56 -23.98 1.84
N LEU A 339 28.56 -24.65 1.26
CA LEU A 339 28.73 -25.94 0.61
C LEU A 339 29.68 -25.86 -0.60
N LEU A 340 29.52 -24.85 -1.47
CA LEU A 340 30.40 -24.64 -2.62
C LEU A 340 31.87 -24.44 -2.20
N LYS A 341 32.11 -23.71 -1.10
CA LYS A 341 33.44 -23.55 -0.49
C LYS A 341 34.01 -24.88 0.02
N SER A 342 33.18 -25.70 0.66
CA SER A 342 33.56 -27.03 1.16
C SER A 342 33.95 -27.98 0.02
N VAL A 343 33.07 -28.17 -0.99
CA VAL A 343 33.32 -29.08 -2.12
C VAL A 343 34.56 -28.66 -2.94
N ARG A 344 34.83 -27.34 -3.03
CA ARG A 344 36.00 -26.79 -3.71
C ARG A 344 37.31 -26.90 -2.93
N GLN A 345 37.26 -27.13 -1.61
CA GLN A 345 38.41 -27.17 -0.71
C GLN A 345 39.27 -25.89 -0.82
N LEU A 346 38.64 -24.73 -0.61
CA LEU A 346 39.22 -23.39 -0.83
C LEU A 346 40.28 -22.98 0.20
N ASP A 347 41.45 -23.62 0.15
CA ASP A 347 42.73 -23.05 0.60
C ASP A 347 43.65 -22.70 -0.60
N LYS A 348 43.55 -23.46 -1.71
CA LYS A 348 44.12 -23.13 -3.03
C LYS A 348 43.20 -23.65 -4.12
N LYS A 349 42.99 -22.88 -5.19
CA LYS A 349 42.14 -23.27 -6.33
C LYS A 349 42.71 -24.52 -7.03
N PRO A 350 42.07 -25.70 -6.94
CA PRO A 350 42.54 -26.89 -7.63
C PRO A 350 42.29 -26.75 -9.14
N THR A 351 43.14 -27.34 -9.97
CA THR A 351 42.87 -27.45 -11.41
C THR A 351 41.83 -28.55 -11.65
N PRO A 352 41.06 -28.51 -12.77
CA PRO A 352 39.99 -29.50 -13.01
C PRO A 352 40.46 -30.95 -12.98
N GLU A 353 41.72 -31.22 -13.34
CA GLU A 353 42.35 -32.54 -13.36
C GLU A 353 42.72 -33.06 -11.95
N GLN A 354 42.71 -32.18 -10.94
CA GLN A 354 43.01 -32.53 -9.54
C GLN A 354 41.75 -32.93 -8.76
N LEU A 355 40.56 -32.64 -9.28
CA LEU A 355 39.28 -33.02 -8.68
C LEU A 355 38.88 -34.43 -9.14
N SER A 356 38.35 -35.24 -8.21
CA SER A 356 37.66 -36.47 -8.61
C SER A 356 36.41 -36.12 -9.43
N PRO A 357 35.97 -36.98 -10.39
CA PRO A 357 34.85 -36.67 -11.27
C PRO A 357 33.60 -36.17 -10.53
N THR A 358 33.20 -36.81 -9.42
CA THR A 358 32.04 -36.34 -8.65
C THR A 358 32.21 -34.96 -8.02
N ARG A 359 33.42 -34.54 -7.62
CA ARG A 359 33.59 -33.18 -7.08
C ARG A 359 33.28 -32.13 -8.14
N LEU A 360 33.66 -32.36 -9.39
CA LEU A 360 33.29 -31.48 -10.50
C LEU A 360 31.77 -31.46 -10.73
N HIS A 361 31.11 -32.63 -10.74
CA HIS A 361 29.65 -32.73 -10.85
C HIS A 361 28.93 -31.99 -9.71
N ASN A 362 29.39 -32.16 -8.47
CA ASN A 362 28.84 -31.49 -7.29
C ASN A 362 28.99 -29.96 -7.39
N VAL A 363 30.17 -29.45 -7.75
CA VAL A 363 30.42 -28.01 -7.94
C VAL A 363 29.43 -27.42 -8.96
N THR A 364 29.29 -28.04 -10.14
CA THR A 364 28.36 -27.56 -11.18
C THR A 364 26.90 -27.61 -10.73
N ALA A 365 26.50 -28.63 -9.96
CA ALA A 365 25.15 -28.73 -9.43
C ALA A 365 24.82 -27.60 -8.44
N ILE A 366 25.75 -27.29 -7.54
CA ILE A 366 25.59 -26.23 -6.53
C ILE A 366 25.56 -24.85 -7.22
N GLU A 367 26.50 -24.58 -8.14
CA GLU A 367 26.54 -23.31 -8.87
C GLU A 367 25.26 -23.05 -9.67
N ARG A 368 24.74 -24.07 -10.37
CA ARG A 368 23.47 -23.93 -11.10
C ARG A 368 22.31 -23.61 -10.17
N MET A 369 22.22 -24.29 -9.03
CA MET A 369 21.13 -24.07 -8.07
C MET A 369 21.21 -22.69 -7.40
N LEU A 370 22.41 -22.16 -7.14
CA LEU A 370 22.61 -20.77 -6.69
C LEU A 370 22.10 -19.76 -7.73
N VAL A 371 22.45 -19.93 -9.01
CA VAL A 371 21.98 -19.07 -10.10
C VAL A 371 20.45 -19.12 -10.22
N GLN A 372 19.84 -20.31 -10.14
CA GLN A 372 18.39 -20.46 -10.23
C GLN A 372 17.64 -19.82 -9.03
N LEU A 373 18.21 -19.90 -7.82
CA LEU A 373 17.68 -19.18 -6.66
C LEU A 373 17.75 -17.66 -6.88
N GLU A 374 18.87 -17.14 -7.35
CA GLU A 374 19.07 -15.70 -7.63
C GLU A 374 18.14 -15.18 -8.74
N GLU A 375 17.97 -15.93 -9.83
CA GLU A 375 17.04 -15.61 -10.92
C GLU A 375 15.59 -15.61 -10.45
N THR A 376 15.21 -16.57 -9.61
CA THR A 376 13.86 -16.64 -9.02
C THR A 376 13.63 -15.48 -8.04
N GLU A 377 14.58 -15.20 -7.15
CA GLU A 377 14.49 -14.09 -6.18
C GLU A 377 14.32 -12.74 -6.89
N ARG A 378 15.08 -12.52 -7.98
CA ARG A 378 14.95 -11.33 -8.84
C ARG A 378 13.58 -11.23 -9.51
N SER A 379 13.05 -12.36 -9.99
CA SER A 379 11.68 -12.42 -10.54
C SER A 379 10.64 -12.07 -9.49
N PHE A 380 10.81 -12.60 -8.27
CA PHE A 380 9.92 -12.33 -7.14
C PHE A 380 9.93 -10.85 -6.71
N ASP A 381 11.11 -10.22 -6.59
CA ASP A 381 11.20 -8.78 -6.28
C ASP A 381 10.60 -7.90 -7.38
N SER A 382 10.77 -8.28 -8.66
CA SER A 382 10.15 -7.60 -9.80
C SER A 382 8.63 -7.65 -9.76
N PHE A 383 8.06 -8.84 -9.51
CA PHE A 383 6.62 -9.03 -9.29
C PHE A 383 6.12 -8.22 -8.09
N TRP A 384 6.78 -8.35 -6.93
CA TRP A 384 6.41 -7.66 -5.69
C TRP A 384 6.37 -6.14 -5.89
N CYS A 385 7.38 -5.55 -6.54
CA CYS A 385 7.43 -4.11 -6.80
C CYS A 385 6.22 -3.58 -7.59
N LYS A 386 5.68 -4.37 -8.55
CA LYS A 386 4.44 -4.03 -9.27
C LYS A 386 3.21 -4.15 -8.36
N HIS A 387 3.11 -5.27 -7.64
CA HIS A 387 1.95 -5.59 -6.80
C HIS A 387 1.81 -4.60 -5.63
N GLU A 388 2.91 -4.38 -4.90
CA GLU A 388 3.01 -3.48 -3.76
C GLU A 388 2.66 -2.03 -4.13
N ARG A 389 3.07 -1.57 -5.33
CA ARG A 389 2.73 -0.23 -5.85
C ARG A 389 1.22 -0.06 -6.02
N ARG A 390 0.56 -1.01 -6.68
CA ARG A 390 -0.90 -1.00 -6.90
C ARG A 390 -1.68 -1.08 -5.59
N LEU A 391 -1.20 -1.89 -4.65
CA LEU A 391 -1.83 -2.01 -3.34
C LEU A 391 -1.68 -0.73 -2.49
N ARG A 392 -0.52 -0.05 -2.58
CA ARG A 392 -0.35 1.31 -2.02
C ARG A 392 -1.27 2.32 -2.70
N TYR A 393 -1.40 2.29 -4.04
CA TYR A 393 -2.31 3.19 -4.75
C TYR A 393 -3.77 3.01 -4.30
N CYS A 394 -4.22 1.75 -4.14
CA CYS A 394 -5.54 1.46 -3.59
C CYS A 394 -5.71 2.00 -2.17
N LEU A 395 -4.70 1.86 -1.31
CA LEU A 395 -4.71 2.43 0.05
C LEU A 395 -4.83 3.97 0.02
N GLU A 396 -4.02 4.65 -0.80
CA GLU A 396 -4.05 6.11 -0.96
C GLU A 396 -5.41 6.58 -1.50
N LEU A 397 -5.98 5.86 -2.48
CA LEU A 397 -7.34 6.09 -2.95
C LEU A 397 -8.38 5.95 -1.83
N ARG A 398 -8.31 4.92 -0.97
CA ARG A 398 -9.26 4.77 0.16
C ARG A 398 -9.10 5.87 1.21
N GLN A 399 -7.88 6.31 1.47
CA GLN A 399 -7.59 7.43 2.37
C GLN A 399 -8.12 8.75 1.80
N PHE A 400 -8.00 8.97 0.48
CA PHE A 400 -8.63 10.09 -0.21
C PHE A 400 -10.16 10.03 -0.09
N GLU A 401 -10.78 8.88 -0.37
CA GLU A 401 -12.24 8.73 -0.28
C GLU A 401 -12.78 8.95 1.14
N ASP A 402 -12.07 8.50 2.17
CA ASP A 402 -12.46 8.74 3.55
C ASP A 402 -12.31 10.21 3.96
N SER A 403 -11.21 10.85 3.56
CA SER A 403 -10.99 12.28 3.76
C SER A 403 -12.04 13.14 3.02
N PHE A 404 -12.41 12.72 1.81
CA PHE A 404 -13.47 13.34 1.02
C PHE A 404 -14.83 13.27 1.74
N ARG A 405 -15.22 12.09 2.25
CA ARG A 405 -16.47 11.91 3.01
C ARG A 405 -16.48 12.76 4.30
N LYS A 406 -15.35 12.82 5.01
CA LYS A 406 -15.18 13.65 6.21
C LYS A 406 -15.39 15.13 5.87
N LEU A 407 -14.70 15.65 4.85
CA LEU A 407 -14.87 17.04 4.41
C LEU A 407 -16.27 17.32 3.90
N GLN A 408 -16.89 16.44 3.10
CA GLN A 408 -18.25 16.62 2.60
C GLN A 408 -19.27 16.76 3.75
N ALA A 409 -19.17 15.92 4.78
CA ALA A 409 -19.99 16.05 5.99
C ALA A 409 -19.70 17.36 6.74
N ALA A 410 -18.44 17.80 6.73
CA ALA A 410 -17.99 18.96 7.46
C ALA A 410 -18.42 20.30 6.80
N PHE A 411 -18.28 20.41 5.47
CA PHE A 411 -18.92 21.45 4.64
C PHE A 411 -20.43 21.51 4.85
N ALA A 412 -21.12 20.37 4.93
CA ALA A 412 -22.56 20.34 5.20
C ALA A 412 -22.92 20.91 6.58
N ARG A 413 -22.13 20.62 7.63
CA ARG A 413 -22.29 21.25 8.97
C ARG A 413 -22.08 22.77 8.90
N HIS A 414 -21.05 23.23 8.18
CA HIS A 414 -20.77 24.66 8.04
C HIS A 414 -21.88 25.41 7.31
N MET A 415 -22.44 24.80 6.24
CA MET A 415 -23.59 25.38 5.54
C MET A 415 -24.83 25.43 6.45
N LEU A 416 -25.14 24.36 7.18
CA LEU A 416 -26.27 24.33 8.13
C LEU A 416 -26.12 25.40 9.22
N TYR A 417 -24.93 25.54 9.80
CA TYR A 417 -24.65 26.59 10.79
C TYR A 417 -24.96 27.99 10.25
N LEU A 418 -24.58 28.29 9.00
CA LEU A 418 -24.88 29.57 8.35
C LEU A 418 -26.37 29.75 8.04
N GLU A 419 -27.16 28.68 7.93
CA GLU A 419 -28.62 28.75 7.83
C GLU A 419 -29.29 29.03 9.17
N GLU A 420 -28.77 28.47 10.26
CA GLU A 420 -29.27 28.69 11.62
C GLU A 420 -28.87 30.09 12.14
N HIS A 421 -27.66 30.54 11.85
CA HIS A 421 -27.09 31.79 12.36
C HIS A 421 -27.33 32.95 11.38
N ARG A 422 -28.59 33.30 11.12
CA ARG A 422 -29.00 34.40 10.21
C ARG A 422 -29.26 35.75 10.90
N GLU A 423 -29.24 35.82 12.23
CA GLU A 423 -29.51 37.06 13.01
C GLU A 423 -28.58 38.23 12.59
N VAL A 424 -29.10 39.45 12.44
CA VAL A 424 -28.28 40.64 12.09
C VAL A 424 -28.06 41.61 13.25
N GLY A 425 -28.71 41.38 14.40
CA GLY A 425 -28.68 42.25 15.57
C GLY A 425 -29.64 43.44 15.47
N ASN A 426 -30.06 43.95 16.63
CA ASN A 426 -31.02 45.05 16.78
C ASN A 426 -30.40 46.35 17.33
N CYS A 427 -29.10 46.35 17.64
CA CYS A 427 -28.33 47.52 18.07
C CYS A 427 -26.86 47.35 17.68
N THR A 428 -26.07 48.42 17.79
CA THR A 428 -24.65 48.46 17.39
C THR A 428 -23.81 47.41 18.13
N GLU A 429 -23.99 47.29 19.44
CA GLU A 429 -23.25 46.33 20.28
C GLU A 429 -23.52 44.89 19.86
N LYS A 430 -24.80 44.52 19.69
CA LYS A 430 -25.21 43.17 19.27
C LYS A 430 -24.76 42.86 17.84
N ALA A 431 -24.84 43.82 16.91
CA ALA A 431 -24.38 43.64 15.54
C ALA A 431 -22.85 43.47 15.44
N LEU A 432 -22.07 44.26 16.20
CA LEU A 432 -20.62 44.10 16.31
C LEU A 432 -20.24 42.76 16.95
N HIS A 433 -20.94 42.35 18.01
CA HIS A 433 -20.72 41.05 18.66
C HIS A 433 -20.98 39.88 17.69
N LEU A 434 -22.08 39.91 16.94
CA LEU A 434 -22.37 38.90 15.91
C LEU A 434 -21.33 38.91 14.78
N ALA A 435 -20.86 40.08 14.35
CA ALA A 435 -19.79 40.20 13.35
C ALA A 435 -18.47 39.57 13.82
N GLU A 436 -18.10 39.79 15.07
CA GLU A 436 -16.89 39.21 15.69
C GLU A 436 -17.02 37.69 15.91
N GLN A 437 -18.18 37.21 16.37
CA GLN A 437 -18.47 35.77 16.45
C GLN A 437 -18.38 35.10 15.08
N HIS A 438 -18.95 35.71 14.04
CA HIS A 438 -18.85 35.21 12.67
C HIS A 438 -17.41 35.23 12.15
N ARG A 439 -16.61 36.26 12.46
CA ARG A 439 -15.19 36.33 12.07
C ARG A 439 -14.40 35.15 12.65
N GLN A 440 -14.52 34.91 13.95
CA GLN A 440 -13.85 33.79 14.63
C GLN A 440 -14.30 32.42 14.08
N TYR A 441 -15.60 32.27 13.81
CA TYR A 441 -16.13 31.06 13.20
C TYR A 441 -15.62 30.85 11.76
N ALA A 442 -15.59 31.91 10.95
CA ALA A 442 -15.12 31.87 9.58
C ALA A 442 -13.63 31.51 9.49
N GLU A 443 -12.81 32.00 10.43
CA GLU A 443 -11.39 31.61 10.53
C GLU A 443 -11.23 30.10 10.72
N GLY A 444 -11.98 29.47 11.62
CA GLY A 444 -11.98 28.01 11.78
C GLY A 444 -12.56 27.26 10.57
N ALA A 445 -13.65 27.75 9.97
CA ALA A 445 -14.26 27.13 8.79
C ALA A 445 -13.35 27.18 7.54
N MET A 446 -12.46 28.17 7.46
CA MET A 446 -11.46 28.27 6.40
C MET A 446 -10.34 27.22 6.52
N GLU A 447 -10.14 26.60 7.69
CA GLU A 447 -9.23 25.45 7.83
C GLU A 447 -9.73 24.23 7.04
N GLU A 448 -11.05 23.96 7.07
CA GLU A 448 -11.67 22.88 6.27
C GLU A 448 -11.65 23.21 4.77
N VAL A 449 -11.78 24.49 4.39
CA VAL A 449 -11.59 24.95 3.00
C VAL A 449 -10.17 24.68 2.51
N GLU A 450 -9.16 24.96 3.33
CA GLU A 450 -7.76 24.71 2.98
C GLU A 450 -7.44 23.20 2.96
N ALA A 451 -7.99 22.42 3.90
CA ALA A 451 -7.90 20.96 3.87
C ALA A 451 -8.51 20.37 2.58
N SER A 452 -9.61 20.95 2.07
CA SER A 452 -10.22 20.59 0.78
C SER A 452 -9.30 20.84 -0.41
N ARG A 453 -8.61 21.98 -0.45
CA ARG A 453 -7.62 22.30 -1.51
C ARG A 453 -6.44 21.32 -1.48
N ASN A 454 -5.93 21.02 -0.30
CA ASN A 454 -4.84 20.06 -0.13
C ASN A 454 -5.27 18.64 -0.53
N LEU A 455 -6.48 18.20 -0.15
CA LEU A 455 -7.02 16.91 -0.59
C LEU A 455 -7.24 16.85 -2.11
N LYS A 456 -7.77 17.93 -2.72
CA LYS A 456 -7.92 18.04 -4.18
C LYS A 456 -6.57 17.80 -4.87
N LYS A 457 -5.51 18.48 -4.39
CA LYS A 457 -4.16 18.29 -4.92
C LYS A 457 -3.68 16.84 -4.78
N THR A 458 -3.91 16.19 -3.64
CA THR A 458 -3.61 14.74 -3.48
C THR A 458 -4.36 13.89 -4.51
N GLY A 459 -5.62 14.22 -4.81
CA GLY A 459 -6.40 13.55 -5.86
C GLY A 459 -5.84 13.81 -7.28
N GLU A 460 -5.40 15.04 -7.58
CA GLU A 460 -4.73 15.39 -8.84
C GLU A 460 -3.38 14.65 -8.98
N ASP A 461 -2.57 14.57 -7.92
CA ASP A 461 -1.32 13.80 -7.88
C ASP A 461 -1.57 12.29 -8.11
N LEU A 462 -2.64 11.72 -7.54
CA LEU A 462 -3.09 10.34 -7.76
C LEU A 462 -3.65 10.08 -9.18
N ILE A 463 -4.15 11.09 -9.88
CA ILE A 463 -4.53 10.97 -11.29
C ILE A 463 -3.27 10.95 -12.17
N ASN A 464 -2.28 11.78 -11.83
CA ASN A 464 -1.04 11.95 -12.61
C ASN A 464 -0.03 10.79 -12.46
N SER A 465 -0.17 9.93 -11.44
CA SER A 465 0.75 8.79 -11.20
C SER A 465 0.61 7.61 -12.18
N ASN A 466 -0.31 7.72 -13.15
CA ASN A 466 -0.43 6.85 -14.34
C ASN A 466 -0.89 5.40 -14.10
N GLU A 467 -1.74 5.16 -13.09
CA GLU A 467 -2.58 3.94 -13.00
C GLU A 467 -4.00 4.25 -13.52
N ALA A 468 -4.10 4.49 -14.84
CA ALA A 468 -5.29 5.04 -15.51
C ALA A 468 -6.58 4.21 -15.41
N GLU A 469 -6.50 2.95 -14.99
CA GLU A 469 -7.65 2.06 -14.78
C GLU A 469 -8.43 2.41 -13.49
N LEU A 470 -7.82 3.16 -12.57
CA LEU A 470 -8.33 3.44 -11.23
C LEU A 470 -8.77 4.91 -11.04
N SER A 471 -8.35 5.81 -11.93
CA SER A 471 -8.51 7.26 -11.80
C SER A 471 -9.92 7.80 -12.14
N GLY A 472 -10.74 7.03 -12.86
CA GLY A 472 -12.04 7.49 -13.39
C GLY A 472 -13.09 7.93 -12.35
N SER A 473 -12.88 7.67 -11.06
CA SER A 473 -13.74 8.17 -9.98
C SER A 473 -13.16 9.35 -9.18
N LEU A 474 -11.90 9.72 -9.41
CA LEU A 474 -11.21 10.78 -8.67
C LEU A 474 -11.55 12.17 -9.22
N GLU A 475 -11.55 12.34 -10.55
CA GLU A 475 -11.75 13.64 -11.20
C GLU A 475 -13.07 14.33 -10.77
N PRO A 476 -14.25 13.67 -10.76
CA PRO A 476 -15.49 14.29 -10.25
C PRO A 476 -15.44 14.63 -8.75
N LYS A 477 -14.67 13.88 -7.94
CA LYS A 477 -14.50 14.16 -6.51
C LYS A 477 -13.59 15.39 -6.30
N CYS A 478 -12.57 15.59 -7.15
CA CYS A 478 -11.72 16.77 -7.13
C CYS A 478 -12.49 18.04 -7.56
N GLU A 479 -13.31 17.97 -8.60
CA GLU A 479 -14.22 19.06 -8.98
C GLU A 479 -15.21 19.41 -7.86
N GLU A 480 -15.78 18.39 -7.22
CA GLU A 480 -16.72 18.53 -6.11
C GLU A 480 -16.08 19.19 -4.87
N LEU A 481 -14.83 18.84 -4.52
CA LEU A 481 -14.06 19.49 -3.45
C LEU A 481 -13.86 21.00 -3.71
N GLU A 482 -13.51 21.37 -4.94
CA GLU A 482 -13.35 22.77 -5.37
C GLU A 482 -14.69 23.52 -5.32
N ARG A 483 -15.76 22.90 -5.82
CA ARG A 483 -17.12 23.45 -5.81
C ARG A 483 -17.66 23.68 -4.40
N MET A 484 -17.42 22.74 -3.47
CA MET A 484 -17.78 22.90 -2.05
C MET A 484 -16.97 24.01 -1.38
N ALA A 485 -15.65 24.05 -1.60
CA ALA A 485 -14.76 25.08 -1.08
C ALA A 485 -15.18 26.51 -1.52
N ALA A 486 -15.46 26.69 -2.81
CA ALA A 486 -15.94 27.95 -3.36
C ALA A 486 -17.32 28.37 -2.78
N ALA A 487 -18.24 27.42 -2.66
CA ALA A 487 -19.58 27.67 -2.12
C ALA A 487 -19.53 28.12 -0.64
N LEU A 488 -18.74 27.44 0.20
CA LEU A 488 -18.58 27.83 1.61
C LEU A 488 -17.87 29.17 1.75
N THR A 489 -16.78 29.41 1.01
CA THR A 489 -16.05 30.69 1.02
C THR A 489 -17.00 31.85 0.72
N SER A 490 -17.78 31.75 -0.37
CA SER A 490 -18.77 32.76 -0.76
C SER A 490 -19.93 32.90 0.24
N ALA A 491 -20.30 31.84 0.96
CA ALA A 491 -21.32 31.92 2.02
C ALA A 491 -20.79 32.66 3.27
N LEU A 492 -19.55 32.36 3.69
CA LEU A 492 -18.87 33.03 4.80
C LEU A 492 -18.64 34.53 4.53
N GLU A 493 -18.17 34.88 3.33
CA GLU A 493 -17.96 36.26 2.89
C GLU A 493 -19.27 37.06 2.89
N ARG A 494 -20.32 36.54 2.23
CA ARG A 494 -21.65 37.19 2.20
C ARG A 494 -22.22 37.40 3.61
N ARG A 495 -22.04 36.43 4.51
CA ARG A 495 -22.50 36.57 5.90
C ARG A 495 -21.71 37.65 6.65
N GLY A 496 -20.39 37.71 6.48
CA GLY A 496 -19.52 38.74 7.06
C GLY A 496 -19.89 40.15 6.57
N ASP A 497 -20.08 40.32 5.27
CA ASP A 497 -20.51 41.60 4.66
C ASP A 497 -21.90 42.03 5.14
N CYS A 498 -22.83 41.09 5.32
CA CYS A 498 -24.16 41.37 5.86
C CYS A 498 -24.09 41.90 7.31
N LEU A 499 -23.30 41.25 8.15
CA LEU A 499 -23.10 41.66 9.55
C LEU A 499 -22.36 43.01 9.66
N LYS A 500 -21.34 43.23 8.83
CA LYS A 500 -20.62 44.51 8.74
C LYS A 500 -21.55 45.66 8.35
N ARG A 501 -22.41 45.45 7.35
CA ARG A 501 -23.44 46.44 6.94
C ARG A 501 -24.46 46.69 8.05
N SER A 502 -24.89 45.66 8.76
CA SER A 502 -25.80 45.80 9.91
C SER A 502 -25.16 46.64 11.03
N ALA A 503 -23.89 46.38 11.38
CA ALA A 503 -23.17 47.18 12.37
C ALA A 503 -23.06 48.66 11.97
N THR A 504 -22.68 48.96 10.72
CA THR A 504 -22.65 50.35 10.21
C THR A 504 -24.03 51.00 10.22
N MET A 505 -25.08 50.28 9.83
CA MET A 505 -26.46 50.79 9.85
C MET A 505 -26.89 51.17 11.28
N HIS A 506 -26.66 50.28 12.25
CA HIS A 506 -26.99 50.54 13.65
C HIS A 506 -26.14 51.66 14.28
N GLU A 507 -24.88 51.79 13.88
CA GLU A 507 -24.03 52.92 14.26
C GLU A 507 -24.57 54.26 13.75
N GLN A 508 -24.96 54.35 12.46
CA GLN A 508 -25.58 55.55 11.90
C GLN A 508 -26.92 55.89 12.57
N ILE A 509 -27.74 54.87 12.85
CA ILE A 509 -28.98 54.98 13.65
C ILE A 509 -28.70 55.54 15.07
N ALA A 510 -27.64 55.08 15.73
CA ALA A 510 -27.25 55.54 17.06
C ALA A 510 -26.73 56.99 17.04
N GLN A 511 -25.89 57.35 16.06
CA GLN A 511 -25.40 58.72 15.84
C GLN A 511 -26.58 59.68 15.60
N ALA A 512 -27.51 59.32 14.72
CA ALA A 512 -28.71 60.10 14.45
C ALA A 512 -29.62 60.27 15.68
N ASN A 513 -29.85 59.20 16.46
CA ASN A 513 -30.65 59.29 17.68
C ASN A 513 -29.98 60.13 18.77
N SER A 514 -28.64 60.07 18.88
CA SER A 514 -27.86 60.93 19.77
C SER A 514 -27.98 62.41 19.38
N TRP A 515 -27.80 62.74 18.09
CA TRP A 515 -27.97 64.09 17.57
C TRP A 515 -29.41 64.61 17.77
N CYS A 516 -30.43 63.80 17.46
CA CYS A 516 -31.83 64.17 17.67
C CYS A 516 -32.16 64.42 19.15
N SER A 517 -31.55 63.67 20.07
CA SER A 517 -31.79 63.83 21.51
C SER A 517 -31.08 65.08 22.04
N ARG A 518 -29.81 65.30 21.67
CA ARG A 518 -29.09 66.55 21.93
C ARG A 518 -29.83 67.78 21.38
N GLY A 519 -30.41 67.67 20.18
CA GLY A 519 -31.23 68.72 19.59
C GLY A 519 -32.51 68.99 20.36
N ALA A 520 -33.22 67.94 20.78
CA ALA A 520 -34.41 68.09 21.62
C ALA A 520 -34.06 68.76 22.96
N ASP A 521 -32.96 68.38 23.61
CA ASP A 521 -32.46 69.01 24.83
C ASP A 521 -32.17 70.50 24.58
N LEU A 522 -31.33 70.83 23.58
CA LEU A 522 -30.98 72.22 23.20
C LEU A 522 -32.22 73.10 22.88
N LEU A 523 -33.27 72.51 22.31
CA LEU A 523 -34.50 73.22 21.93
C LEU A 523 -35.47 73.40 23.11
N THR A 524 -35.45 72.48 24.09
CA THR A 524 -36.33 72.48 25.27
C THR A 524 -35.72 73.15 26.50
N SER A 525 -34.39 73.14 26.65
CA SER A 525 -33.63 73.77 27.75
C SER A 525 -33.55 75.29 27.63
N GLY A 526 -34.67 75.92 27.30
CA GLY A 526 -34.76 77.35 27.02
C GLY A 526 -34.38 78.22 28.22
N MET A 527 -33.52 79.21 27.95
CA MET A 527 -33.27 80.44 28.73
C MET A 527 -32.12 80.44 29.76
N SER A 528 -31.44 79.33 30.06
CA SER A 528 -30.33 79.34 31.03
C SER A 528 -28.97 79.69 30.40
N ASP A 529 -28.41 78.85 29.54
CA ASP A 529 -27.03 79.03 29.02
C ASP A 529 -26.91 80.15 27.98
N PHE A 530 -27.98 80.43 27.25
CA PHE A 530 -28.04 81.49 26.24
C PHE A 530 -28.11 82.92 26.82
N THR A 531 -28.05 83.08 28.15
CA THR A 531 -28.04 84.41 28.80
C THR A 531 -26.64 84.88 29.23
N ASN A 532 -25.61 84.03 29.17
CA ASN A 532 -24.18 84.38 29.30
C ASN A 532 -23.31 83.22 28.75
N PRO A 533 -23.07 83.17 27.43
CA PRO A 533 -22.08 84.05 26.81
C PRO A 533 -22.65 84.82 25.61
N SER A 534 -21.80 85.43 24.77
CA SER A 534 -22.25 86.34 23.72
C SER A 534 -23.24 85.69 22.73
N PRO A 535 -24.20 86.46 22.17
CA PRO A 535 -25.15 85.94 21.18
C PRO A 535 -24.46 85.42 19.91
N THR A 536 -23.23 85.87 19.61
CA THR A 536 -22.39 85.34 18.53
C THR A 536 -21.86 83.93 18.81
N THR A 537 -21.43 83.63 20.04
CA THR A 537 -21.05 82.26 20.44
C THR A 537 -22.26 81.31 20.35
N SER A 538 -23.42 81.82 20.77
CA SER A 538 -24.69 81.09 20.77
C SER A 538 -25.16 80.70 19.36
N LEU A 539 -25.09 81.64 18.41
CA LEU A 539 -25.38 81.37 17.00
C LEU A 539 -24.35 80.41 16.39
N SER A 540 -23.06 80.62 16.65
CA SER A 540 -21.99 79.73 16.15
C SER A 540 -22.14 78.27 16.62
N ALA A 541 -22.55 78.04 17.87
CA ALA A 541 -22.81 76.71 18.40
C ALA A 541 -24.03 76.03 17.76
N LEU A 542 -25.10 76.78 17.51
CA LEU A 542 -26.29 76.26 16.83
C LEU A 542 -26.03 76.00 15.34
N ASP A 543 -25.23 76.84 14.70
CA ASP A 543 -24.78 76.67 13.32
C ASP A 543 -23.93 75.40 13.17
N ALA A 544 -22.97 75.17 14.08
CA ALA A 544 -22.19 73.94 14.13
C ALA A 544 -23.06 72.69 14.36
N PHE A 545 -24.08 72.77 15.22
CA PHE A 545 -25.03 71.67 15.45
C PHE A 545 -25.90 71.36 14.21
N ILE A 546 -26.29 72.39 13.45
CA ILE A 546 -27.04 72.22 12.19
C ILE A 546 -26.16 71.58 11.12
N GLU A 547 -24.89 72.01 10.99
CA GLU A 547 -23.94 71.38 10.06
C GLU A 547 -23.61 69.92 10.43
N GLU A 548 -23.43 69.61 11.71
CA GLU A 548 -23.34 68.22 12.20
C GLU A 548 -24.57 67.40 11.76
N GLY A 549 -25.76 68.00 11.86
CA GLY A 549 -27.00 67.41 11.39
C GLY A 549 -27.05 67.17 9.88
N ASN A 550 -26.44 68.05 9.06
CA ASN A 550 -26.39 67.92 7.60
C ASN A 550 -25.56 66.70 7.15
N HIS A 551 -24.60 66.24 7.96
CA HIS A 551 -23.75 65.08 7.65
C HIS A 551 -24.40 63.71 7.96
N LEU A 552 -25.55 63.68 8.64
CA LEU A 552 -26.29 62.44 8.89
C LEU A 552 -26.95 61.92 7.60
N ASN A 553 -26.38 60.85 7.02
CA ASN A 553 -26.86 60.21 5.80
C ASN A 553 -27.54 58.86 6.09
N ILE A 554 -28.88 58.88 6.15
CA ILE A 554 -29.71 57.68 6.32
C ILE A 554 -30.27 57.17 4.98
N GLU A 555 -30.34 58.01 3.94
CA GLU A 555 -30.90 57.63 2.63
C GLU A 555 -30.16 56.45 1.99
N PHE A 556 -28.83 56.39 2.10
CA PHE A 556 -28.03 55.27 1.59
C PHE A 556 -28.41 53.90 2.19
N LEU A 557 -28.96 53.87 3.41
CA LEU A 557 -29.41 52.65 4.07
C LEU A 557 -30.76 52.15 3.53
N LYS A 558 -31.51 53.01 2.84
CA LYS A 558 -32.78 52.69 2.17
C LYS A 558 -32.61 52.30 0.70
N ASP A 559 -31.40 52.40 0.15
CA ASP A 559 -31.10 52.03 -1.24
C ASP A 559 -31.24 50.51 -1.44
N THR A 560 -32.39 50.10 -1.99
CA THR A 560 -32.70 48.71 -2.34
C THR A 560 -32.05 48.23 -3.63
N THR A 561 -31.31 49.07 -4.36
CA THR A 561 -30.52 48.63 -5.52
C THR A 561 -29.32 47.78 -5.09
N SER A 562 -28.88 47.92 -3.83
CA SER A 562 -27.92 46.99 -3.22
C SER A 562 -28.65 45.74 -2.69
N PRO A 563 -28.35 44.52 -3.20
CA PRO A 563 -28.98 43.29 -2.72
C PRO A 563 -28.76 43.02 -1.22
N MET A 564 -27.66 43.55 -0.66
CA MET A 564 -27.33 43.41 0.76
C MET A 564 -28.17 44.33 1.64
N ASN A 565 -28.46 45.55 1.20
CA ASN A 565 -29.39 46.45 1.90
C ASN A 565 -30.83 45.88 1.81
N GLN A 566 -31.21 45.35 0.65
CA GLN A 566 -32.49 44.66 0.47
C GLN A 566 -32.61 43.45 1.41
N LEU A 567 -31.59 42.61 1.52
CA LEU A 567 -31.58 41.47 2.45
C LEU A 567 -31.69 41.93 3.92
N LEU A 568 -31.00 42.99 4.30
CA LEU A 568 -31.03 43.57 5.65
C LEU A 568 -32.41 44.14 6.01
N LEU A 569 -33.07 44.84 5.07
CA LEU A 569 -34.43 45.35 5.22
C LEU A 569 -35.49 44.21 5.27
N LEU A 570 -35.22 43.07 4.64
CA LEU A 570 -36.10 41.91 4.64
C LEU A 570 -35.93 41.01 5.87
N THR A 571 -34.73 40.91 6.45
CA THR A 571 -34.50 40.11 7.68
C THR A 571 -35.04 40.79 8.94
N THR A 572 -35.25 42.10 8.92
CA THR A 572 -35.81 42.85 10.05
C THR A 572 -36.89 43.85 9.60
N ILE A 573 -38.15 43.41 9.61
CA ILE A 573 -39.33 44.26 9.30
C ILE A 573 -39.35 45.56 10.13
N GLU A 574 -38.89 45.50 11.38
CA GLU A 574 -38.77 46.62 12.31
C GLU A 574 -37.72 47.68 11.87
N THR A 575 -36.69 47.29 11.12
CA THR A 575 -35.61 48.19 10.68
C THR A 575 -36.09 49.21 9.66
N SER A 576 -36.93 48.81 8.70
CA SER A 576 -37.50 49.75 7.72
C SER A 576 -38.37 50.82 8.39
N THR A 577 -39.19 50.42 9.36
CA THR A 577 -40.00 51.37 10.16
C THR A 577 -39.14 52.27 11.05
N LEU A 578 -38.08 51.73 11.66
CA LEU A 578 -37.13 52.50 12.48
C LEU A 578 -36.38 53.56 11.64
N LEU A 579 -35.91 53.20 10.44
CA LEU A 579 -35.25 54.13 9.51
C LEU A 579 -36.17 55.27 9.04
N ASN A 580 -37.47 55.02 8.88
CA ASN A 580 -38.44 56.07 8.56
C ASN A 580 -38.70 57.00 9.76
N LEU A 581 -38.88 56.45 10.96
CA LEU A 581 -39.10 57.23 12.18
C LEU A 581 -37.91 58.14 12.53
N ILE A 582 -36.68 57.66 12.34
CA ILE A 582 -35.47 58.46 12.61
C ILE A 582 -35.31 59.57 11.56
N GLU A 583 -35.62 59.31 10.29
CA GLU A 583 -35.58 60.33 9.24
C GLU A 583 -36.57 61.47 9.52
N GLU A 584 -37.80 61.15 9.90
CA GLU A 584 -38.81 62.15 10.32
C GLU A 584 -38.30 62.96 11.52
N ARG A 585 -37.76 62.29 12.55
CA ARG A 585 -37.20 62.94 13.75
C ARG A 585 -36.00 63.84 13.43
N ILE A 586 -35.11 63.46 12.51
CA ILE A 586 -34.03 64.32 12.01
C ILE A 586 -34.63 65.55 11.34
N GLY A 587 -35.63 65.36 10.46
CA GLY A 587 -36.32 66.44 9.77
C GLY A 587 -36.94 67.45 10.72
N ASP A 588 -37.59 67.00 11.78
CA ASP A 588 -38.18 67.85 12.82
C ASP A 588 -37.14 68.66 13.59
N ILE A 589 -36.09 68.01 14.11
CA ILE A 589 -35.04 68.71 14.84
C ILE A 589 -34.31 69.71 13.92
N ARG A 590 -34.01 69.36 12.66
CA ARG A 590 -33.46 70.31 11.67
C ARG A 590 -34.38 71.53 11.49
N ARG A 591 -35.70 71.33 11.28
CA ARG A 591 -36.69 72.41 11.13
C ARG A 591 -36.76 73.31 12.38
N MET A 592 -36.81 72.73 13.56
CA MET A 592 -36.88 73.47 14.83
C MET A 592 -35.59 74.25 15.12
N SER A 593 -34.42 73.66 14.85
CA SER A 593 -33.12 74.33 15.01
C SER A 593 -32.96 75.52 14.06
N LEU A 594 -33.40 75.40 12.80
CA LEU A 594 -33.42 76.53 11.85
C LEU A 594 -34.35 77.65 12.33
N ALA A 595 -35.57 77.33 12.77
CA ALA A 595 -36.49 78.33 13.33
C ALA A 595 -35.91 79.01 14.59
N LYS A 596 -35.14 78.27 15.39
CA LYS A 596 -34.44 78.82 16.57
C LYS A 596 -33.28 79.74 16.19
N ARG A 597 -32.50 79.39 15.16
CA ARG A 597 -31.43 80.22 14.57
C ARG A 597 -31.98 81.55 14.07
N ASP A 598 -33.10 81.52 13.35
CA ASP A 598 -33.81 82.73 12.89
C ASP A 598 -34.28 83.61 14.06
N GLN A 599 -34.79 83.00 15.14
CA GLN A 599 -35.20 83.73 16.34
C GLN A 599 -34.01 84.43 17.01
N LEU A 600 -32.90 83.72 17.23
CA LEU A 600 -31.68 84.27 17.84
C LEU A 600 -31.05 85.36 16.97
N THR A 601 -31.06 85.19 15.64
CA THR A 601 -30.57 86.18 14.69
C THR A 601 -31.38 87.48 14.75
N LYS A 602 -32.73 87.38 14.84
CA LYS A 602 -33.61 88.54 15.02
C LYS A 602 -33.39 89.26 16.35
N LEU A 603 -33.09 88.53 17.43
CA LEU A 603 -32.76 89.11 18.74
C LEU A 603 -31.40 89.81 18.74
N HIS A 604 -30.39 89.23 18.08
CA HIS A 604 -29.06 89.84 17.93
C HIS A 604 -29.09 91.18 17.16
N LEU A 605 -30.07 91.37 16.27
CA LEU A 605 -30.25 92.58 15.46
C LEU A 605 -31.09 93.68 16.14
N GLN A 606 -31.62 93.49 17.35
CA GLN A 606 -32.36 94.54 18.05
C GLN A 606 -31.40 95.59 18.68
N LYS A 607 -31.51 96.85 18.23
CA LYS A 607 -30.85 97.99 18.86
C LYS A 607 -31.33 98.19 20.31
N PRO A 608 -30.47 98.68 21.23
CA PRO A 608 -30.92 99.06 22.57
C PRO A 608 -31.95 100.20 22.51
N PRO A 609 -32.92 100.25 23.44
CA PRO A 609 -33.98 101.26 23.44
C PRO A 609 -33.44 102.67 23.76
N PRO A 610 -34.14 103.73 23.34
CA PRO A 610 -33.74 105.11 23.62
C PRO A 610 -33.84 105.41 25.12
N VAL A 611 -32.81 106.06 25.67
CA VAL A 611 -32.77 106.45 27.09
C VAL A 611 -33.78 107.58 27.34
N GLN A 612 -34.85 107.26 28.07
CA GLN A 612 -35.86 108.24 28.47
C GLN A 612 -35.41 108.98 29.73
N VAL A 613 -35.02 110.25 29.58
CA VAL A 613 -34.66 111.12 30.73
C VAL A 613 -35.93 111.59 31.42
N VAL A 614 -36.08 111.30 32.72
CA VAL A 614 -37.24 111.70 33.54
C VAL A 614 -36.83 112.77 34.54
N THR A 615 -37.47 113.94 34.46
CA THR A 615 -37.22 115.09 35.35
C THR A 615 -38.03 114.96 36.65
N PRO A 616 -37.44 115.20 37.84
CA PRO A 616 -38.15 115.06 39.11
C PRO A 616 -39.10 116.23 39.42
N GLU A 617 -40.24 115.94 40.06
CA GLU A 617 -41.24 116.93 40.46
C GLU A 617 -40.84 117.82 41.65
N LYS A 618 -41.45 119.00 41.71
CA LYS A 618 -41.10 120.12 42.61
C LYS A 618 -41.82 120.04 43.96
N LYS A 619 -41.17 120.55 45.02
CA LYS A 619 -41.86 120.95 46.27
C LYS A 619 -42.42 122.38 46.19
N SER A 620 -43.58 122.55 46.81
CA SER A 620 -44.32 123.80 47.11
C SER A 620 -43.69 124.58 48.30
N LYS A 621 -44.08 125.79 48.77
CA LYS A 621 -45.08 126.86 48.46
C LYS A 621 -44.77 128.10 49.37
N LYS A 622 -45.38 129.28 49.09
CA LYS A 622 -45.38 130.62 49.78
C LYS A 622 -44.77 131.71 48.89
N ASN A 623 -45.18 132.99 48.82
CA ASN A 623 -46.13 133.89 49.52
C ASN A 623 -46.60 134.99 48.49
N SER A 624 -47.51 135.96 48.69
CA SER A 624 -48.61 136.28 49.65
C SER A 624 -49.43 137.48 49.10
N SER A 625 -50.48 137.95 49.83
CA SER A 625 -51.06 139.33 49.86
C SER A 625 -51.33 140.09 48.53
N LYS A 626 -52.59 140.27 48.10
CA LYS A 626 -53.56 141.34 48.52
C LYS A 626 -53.17 142.79 48.15
N SER A 627 -53.95 143.42 47.26
CA SER A 627 -54.94 144.47 47.57
C SER A 627 -55.71 144.90 46.32
N GLU A 628 -56.97 145.35 46.53
CA GLU A 628 -57.94 145.98 45.60
C GLU A 628 -58.24 145.30 44.24
#